data_AF-A0A8H5GHH3-F1
#
_entry.id   AF-A0A8H5GHH3-F1
#
_cell.length_a   1.000
_cell.length_b   1.000
_cell.length_c   1.000
_cell.angle_alpha   90.00
_cell.angle_beta   90.00
_cell.angle_gamma   90.00
#
_symmetry.space_group_name_H-M   'P 1'
#
loop_
_entity.id
_entity.type
_entity.pdbx_description
1 polymer ?
#
loop_
_entity_poly.entity_id
_entity_poly.type
_entity_poly.pdbx_seq_one_letter_code
_entity_poly.pdbx_strand_id
1 'polypeptide(L)'
;MHTSIRDFLLDENRSNIFYVDLKDGQMIMATGTLKLMSKELHFNMCNLESSYLFNHQMMNVKDMEAFENKEELMYACLFWSYHLDAVEYGSKVLNSVKEFMLRAVIFWMEVLGIWSKVNAVSKSMYNTLQWLRRSRNVGKATRILETLAGEIKKFGHIFGRMMTESTPHLYISGITFLPTTSLLQQIFVKQFESPANFLQGHRAIWPALEVSLSGHKDEVTSVAFSPDGTRIVSGSKDKSVRIWDADSGTAVGKPLQGHTDEVTSTASHIIFHPPTSTPSAISDLFPMLELRQNGWLVDPTNGSLILWIPPEYCSILSIPPLCWVISQEYDPAI
;
A
#
# COMPACT_ATOMS: atom_id res chain seq x y z
N MET A 1 -26.89 -6.67 -10.28
CA MET A 1 -28.26 -6.70 -9.74
C MET A 1 -28.93 -5.35 -10.00
N HIS A 2 -30.22 -5.31 -10.36
CA HIS A 2 -30.93 -4.04 -10.61
C HIS A 2 -31.26 -3.33 -9.29
N THR A 3 -31.13 -2.00 -9.25
CA THR A 3 -31.29 -1.17 -8.04
C THR A 3 -32.62 -1.38 -7.34
N SER A 4 -33.69 -1.63 -8.12
CA SER A 4 -35.03 -1.90 -7.58
C SER A 4 -35.12 -3.14 -6.68
N ILE A 5 -34.24 -4.13 -6.85
CA ILE A 5 -34.24 -5.32 -5.99
C ILE A 5 -33.64 -4.97 -4.63
N ARG A 6 -32.58 -4.17 -4.61
CA ARG A 6 -32.03 -3.63 -3.37
C ARG A 6 -33.08 -2.80 -2.64
N ASP A 7 -33.75 -1.88 -3.34
CA ASP A 7 -34.76 -1.01 -2.74
C ASP A 7 -35.95 -1.81 -2.19
N PHE A 8 -36.31 -2.92 -2.85
CA PHE A 8 -37.31 -3.85 -2.34
C PHE A 8 -36.85 -4.54 -1.05
N LEU A 9 -35.64 -5.10 -1.02
CA LEU A 9 -35.10 -5.83 0.15
C LEU A 9 -34.85 -4.92 1.37
N LEU A 10 -34.65 -3.63 1.16
CA LEU A 10 -34.42 -2.65 2.22
C LEU A 10 -35.72 -2.03 2.78
N ASP A 11 -36.88 -2.33 2.21
CA ASP A 11 -38.18 -1.83 2.67
C ASP A 11 -38.95 -2.96 3.37
N GLU A 12 -38.92 -2.96 4.70
CA GLU A 12 -39.56 -3.98 5.55
C GLU A 12 -41.03 -4.22 5.17
N ASN A 13 -41.76 -3.16 4.83
CA ASN A 13 -43.18 -3.26 4.48
C ASN A 13 -43.39 -3.98 3.15
N ARG A 14 -42.43 -3.87 2.23
CA ARG A 14 -42.51 -4.46 0.89
C ARG A 14 -41.95 -5.88 0.85
N SER A 15 -40.83 -6.13 1.53
CA SER A 15 -40.11 -7.40 1.45
C SER A 15 -40.52 -8.42 2.52
N ASN A 16 -41.13 -7.98 3.63
CA ASN A 16 -41.58 -8.85 4.72
C ASN A 16 -40.49 -9.85 5.15
N ILE A 17 -40.67 -11.15 4.92
CA ILE A 17 -39.70 -12.21 5.28
C ILE A 17 -38.34 -12.10 4.56
N PHE A 18 -38.26 -11.33 3.47
CA PHE A 18 -37.03 -11.08 2.72
C PHE A 18 -36.35 -9.76 3.12
N TYR A 19 -36.87 -9.06 4.13
CA TYR A 19 -36.27 -7.82 4.62
C TYR A 19 -34.83 -8.06 5.07
N VAL A 20 -33.95 -7.17 4.61
CA VAL A 20 -32.54 -7.14 5.00
C VAL A 20 -32.30 -5.86 5.76
N ASP A 21 -32.04 -5.98 7.06
CA ASP A 21 -31.51 -4.87 7.82
C ASP A 21 -30.09 -4.55 7.32
N LEU A 22 -29.94 -3.36 6.73
CA LEU A 22 -28.68 -2.95 6.14
C LEU A 22 -27.57 -2.82 7.20
N LYS A 23 -27.88 -2.36 8.42
CA LYS A 23 -26.88 -2.24 9.49
C LYS A 23 -26.38 -3.62 9.92
N ASP A 24 -27.30 -4.57 10.10
CA ASP A 24 -26.93 -5.94 10.45
C ASP A 24 -26.15 -6.60 9.32
N GLY A 25 -26.56 -6.40 8.06
CA GLY A 25 -25.82 -6.86 6.89
C GLY A 25 -24.39 -6.31 6.84
N GLN A 26 -24.22 -5.00 7.04
CA GLN A 26 -22.89 -4.35 7.07
C GLN A 26 -22.04 -4.89 8.23
N MET A 27 -22.64 -5.13 9.41
CA MET A 27 -21.97 -5.72 10.57
C MET A 27 -21.49 -7.14 10.30
N ILE A 28 -22.34 -7.97 9.68
CA ILE A 28 -22.01 -9.34 9.27
C ILE A 28 -20.86 -9.31 8.27
N MET A 29 -20.94 -8.47 7.24
CA MET A 29 -19.91 -8.37 6.22
C MET A 29 -18.59 -7.88 6.81
N ALA A 30 -18.58 -6.78 7.57
CA ALA A 30 -17.37 -6.24 8.20
C ALA A 30 -16.67 -7.29 9.08
N THR A 31 -17.44 -7.97 9.93
CA THR A 31 -16.89 -9.00 10.83
C THR A 31 -16.45 -10.24 10.04
N GLY A 32 -17.23 -10.67 9.05
CA GLY A 32 -16.98 -11.85 8.22
C GLY A 32 -15.73 -11.70 7.38
N THR A 33 -15.58 -10.58 6.66
CA THR A 33 -14.40 -10.31 5.83
C THR A 33 -13.13 -10.22 6.66
N LEU A 34 -13.16 -9.54 7.82
CA LEU A 34 -12.01 -9.44 8.73
C LEU A 34 -11.59 -10.81 9.30
N LYS A 35 -12.56 -11.66 9.63
CA LYS A 35 -12.30 -13.03 10.12
C LYS A 35 -11.78 -13.94 9.02
N LEU A 36 -12.34 -13.86 7.82
CA LEU A 36 -11.87 -14.63 6.66
C LEU A 36 -10.42 -14.30 6.36
N MET A 37 -10.10 -13.01 6.22
CA MET A 37 -8.71 -12.56 6.00
C MET A 37 -7.78 -12.98 7.13
N SER A 38 -8.18 -12.80 8.39
CA SER A 38 -7.37 -13.23 9.55
C SER A 38 -7.12 -14.75 9.60
N LYS A 39 -7.95 -15.55 8.93
CA LYS A 39 -7.85 -17.00 8.89
C LYS A 39 -7.05 -17.49 7.68
N GLU A 40 -7.27 -16.89 6.52
CA GLU A 40 -6.72 -17.40 5.25
C GLU A 40 -5.43 -16.73 4.80
N LEU A 41 -5.22 -15.46 5.15
CA LEU A 41 -4.00 -14.77 4.76
C LEU A 41 -2.82 -15.28 5.58
N HIS A 42 -1.75 -15.64 4.87
CA HIS A 42 -0.51 -16.13 5.43
C HIS A 42 0.66 -15.68 4.55
N PHE A 43 1.88 -15.88 5.07
CA PHE A 43 3.11 -15.56 4.37
C PHE A 43 3.20 -16.28 3.02
N ASN A 44 3.65 -15.55 1.99
CA ASN A 44 3.88 -16.07 0.66
C ASN A 44 2.61 -16.71 0.07
N MET A 45 1.52 -15.94 0.06
CA MET A 45 0.17 -16.41 -0.27
C MET A 45 0.09 -17.07 -1.66
N CYS A 46 0.96 -16.64 -2.59
CA CYS A 46 1.03 -17.15 -3.96
C CYS A 46 2.23 -18.08 -4.21
N ASN A 47 2.93 -18.55 -3.18
CA ASN A 47 4.10 -19.43 -3.29
C ASN A 47 5.15 -18.90 -4.29
N LEU A 48 5.43 -17.60 -4.25
CA LEU A 48 6.46 -16.98 -5.06
C LEU A 48 7.80 -17.61 -4.72
N GLU A 49 8.49 -18.10 -5.74
CA GLU A 49 9.71 -18.91 -5.59
C GLU A 49 10.95 -18.07 -5.24
N SER A 50 10.90 -16.75 -5.45
CA SER A 50 12.08 -15.89 -5.36
C SER A 50 11.74 -14.46 -4.97
N SER A 51 12.60 -13.81 -4.20
CA SER A 51 12.55 -12.36 -4.05
C SER A 51 13.27 -11.63 -5.18
N TYR A 52 14.18 -12.29 -5.91
CA TYR A 52 15.05 -11.67 -6.90
C TYR A 52 14.35 -11.24 -8.19
N LEU A 53 13.09 -11.60 -8.36
CA LEU A 53 12.31 -11.38 -9.58
C LEU A 53 11.16 -10.40 -9.32
N PHE A 54 10.71 -9.76 -10.40
CA PHE A 54 9.47 -8.98 -10.36
C PHE A 54 8.25 -9.90 -10.28
N ASN A 55 7.16 -9.41 -9.71
CA ASN A 55 5.88 -10.15 -9.59
C ASN A 55 5.44 -10.75 -10.94
N HIS A 56 5.55 -9.97 -12.02
CA HIS A 56 5.14 -10.39 -13.37
C HIS A 56 6.03 -11.47 -13.99
N GLN A 57 7.25 -11.70 -13.46
CA GLN A 57 8.15 -12.75 -13.92
C GLN A 57 7.89 -14.09 -13.20
N MET A 58 7.30 -14.04 -12.01
CA MET A 58 7.03 -15.22 -11.18
C MET A 58 5.62 -15.75 -11.37
N MET A 59 4.64 -14.87 -11.56
CA MET A 59 3.26 -15.29 -11.73
C MET A 59 3.02 -15.77 -13.15
N ASN A 60 2.86 -17.08 -13.29
CA ASN A 60 2.28 -17.65 -14.50
C ASN A 60 0.74 -17.52 -14.47
N VAL A 61 0.11 -17.75 -15.63
CA VAL A 61 -1.36 -17.64 -15.78
C VAL A 61 -2.10 -18.58 -14.83
N LYS A 62 -1.57 -19.77 -14.54
CA LYS A 62 -2.24 -20.75 -13.68
C LYS A 62 -2.24 -20.35 -12.21
N ASP A 63 -1.17 -19.70 -11.74
CA ASP A 63 -1.09 -19.21 -10.37
C ASP A 63 -2.02 -18.01 -10.16
N MET A 64 -2.16 -17.15 -11.18
CA MET A 64 -3.19 -16.10 -11.18
C MET A 64 -4.60 -16.70 -11.16
N GLU A 65 -4.89 -17.66 -12.04
CA GLU A 65 -6.22 -18.30 -12.12
C GLU A 65 -6.59 -19.04 -10.82
N ALA A 66 -5.66 -19.80 -10.23
CA ALA A 66 -5.90 -20.51 -8.97
C ALA A 66 -6.21 -19.55 -7.81
N PHE A 67 -5.61 -18.37 -7.82
CA PHE A 67 -5.81 -17.36 -6.79
C PHE A 67 -7.03 -16.45 -7.05
N GLU A 68 -7.32 -16.14 -8.32
CA GLU A 68 -8.54 -15.45 -8.75
C GLU A 68 -9.81 -16.26 -8.46
N ASN A 69 -9.73 -17.59 -8.42
CA ASN A 69 -10.84 -18.47 -8.03
C ASN A 69 -11.27 -18.32 -6.55
N LYS A 70 -10.58 -17.52 -5.73
CA LYS A 70 -10.99 -17.17 -4.35
C LYS A 70 -11.77 -15.85 -4.31
N GLU A 71 -12.90 -15.80 -5.00
CA GLU A 71 -13.73 -14.59 -5.12
C GLU A 71 -14.09 -13.97 -3.76
N GLU A 72 -14.38 -14.81 -2.75
CA GLU A 72 -14.72 -14.37 -1.39
C GLU A 72 -13.55 -13.67 -0.69
N LEU A 73 -12.32 -14.20 -0.83
CA LEU A 73 -11.13 -13.61 -0.24
C LEU A 73 -10.77 -12.31 -0.96
N MET A 74 -10.88 -12.28 -2.29
CA MET A 74 -10.68 -11.06 -3.07
C MET A 74 -11.67 -9.97 -2.65
N TYR A 75 -12.95 -10.33 -2.53
CA TYR A 75 -13.96 -9.41 -2.02
C TYR A 75 -13.60 -8.90 -0.61
N ALA A 76 -13.22 -9.81 0.29
CA ALA A 76 -12.84 -9.45 1.65
C ALA A 76 -11.65 -8.47 1.66
N CYS A 77 -10.59 -8.76 0.91
CA CYS A 77 -9.40 -7.91 0.81
C CYS A 77 -9.69 -6.51 0.28
N LEU A 78 -10.65 -6.35 -0.64
CA LEU A 78 -10.96 -5.07 -1.27
C LEU A 78 -12.02 -4.25 -0.52
N PHE A 79 -12.98 -4.90 0.16
CA PHE A 79 -14.19 -4.22 0.65
C PHE A 79 -14.42 -4.29 2.17
N TRP A 80 -13.56 -4.97 2.95
CA TRP A 80 -13.73 -5.05 4.41
C TRP A 80 -13.86 -3.68 5.09
N SER A 81 -13.08 -2.71 4.63
CA SER A 81 -13.01 -1.37 5.22
C SER A 81 -14.20 -0.49 4.81
N TYR A 82 -14.82 -0.77 3.66
CA TYR A 82 -16.08 -0.15 3.24
C TYR A 82 -17.21 -0.56 4.18
N HIS A 83 -17.30 -1.87 4.49
CA HIS A 83 -18.27 -2.37 5.46
C HIS A 83 -17.98 -1.83 6.86
N LEU A 84 -16.71 -1.76 7.27
CA LEU A 84 -16.33 -1.19 8.56
C LEU A 84 -16.79 0.27 8.71
N ASP A 85 -16.63 1.10 7.69
CA ASP A 85 -17.03 2.51 7.75
C ASP A 85 -18.55 2.69 7.91
N ALA A 86 -19.36 1.75 7.41
CA ALA A 86 -20.80 1.77 7.53
C ALA A 86 -21.32 1.28 8.91
N VAL A 87 -20.45 0.70 9.73
CA VAL A 87 -20.82 0.08 11.01
C VAL A 87 -20.52 1.00 12.18
N GLU A 88 -21.39 1.00 13.18
CA GLU A 88 -21.17 1.74 14.44
C GLU A 88 -19.95 1.19 15.20
N TYR A 89 -19.23 2.07 15.89
CA TYR A 89 -18.08 1.65 16.67
C TYR A 89 -18.52 0.72 17.81
N GLY A 90 -17.91 -0.47 17.89
CA GLY A 90 -18.28 -1.49 18.89
C GLY A 90 -17.17 -2.49 19.17
N SER A 91 -17.17 -3.04 20.38
CA SER A 91 -16.11 -3.94 20.88
C SER A 91 -15.95 -5.23 20.07
N LYS A 92 -17.05 -5.80 19.56
CA LYS A 92 -17.04 -7.01 18.73
C LYS A 92 -16.24 -6.81 17.44
N VAL A 93 -16.54 -5.74 16.71
CA VAL A 93 -15.84 -5.40 15.46
C VAL A 93 -14.42 -4.94 15.75
N LEU A 94 -14.21 -4.19 16.83
CA LEU A 94 -12.88 -3.75 17.26
C LEU A 94 -11.93 -4.93 17.48
N ASN A 95 -12.41 -6.03 18.06
CA ASN A 95 -11.60 -7.23 18.23
C ASN A 95 -11.23 -7.86 16.88
N SER A 96 -12.14 -7.92 15.92
CA SER A 96 -11.84 -8.42 14.57
C SER A 96 -10.87 -7.50 13.82
N VAL A 97 -11.00 -6.18 13.94
CA VAL A 97 -10.04 -5.22 13.38
C VAL A 97 -8.68 -5.41 14.05
N LYS A 98 -8.64 -5.58 15.37
CA LYS A 98 -7.39 -5.79 16.12
C LYS A 98 -6.65 -7.05 15.65
N GLU A 99 -7.33 -8.19 15.58
CA GLU A 99 -6.70 -9.44 15.14
C GLU A 99 -6.16 -9.31 13.71
N PHE A 100 -6.94 -8.74 12.80
CA PHE A 100 -6.51 -8.49 11.43
C PHE A 100 -5.27 -7.57 11.35
N MET A 101 -5.35 -6.40 11.99
CA MET A 101 -4.31 -5.37 11.92
C MET A 101 -2.98 -5.83 12.54
N LEU A 102 -3.02 -6.67 13.57
CA LEU A 102 -1.81 -7.12 14.26
C LEU A 102 -1.18 -8.38 13.67
N ARG A 103 -1.95 -9.19 12.93
CA ARG A 103 -1.48 -10.51 12.44
C ARG A 103 -1.50 -10.65 10.93
N ALA A 104 -2.53 -10.14 10.26
CA ALA A 104 -2.80 -10.46 8.86
C ALA A 104 -2.59 -9.29 7.90
N VAL A 105 -2.44 -8.07 8.40
CA VAL A 105 -2.39 -6.87 7.54
C VAL A 105 -1.18 -6.85 6.60
N ILE A 106 -0.06 -7.46 6.99
CA ILE A 106 1.11 -7.55 6.12
C ILE A 106 0.86 -8.50 4.93
N PHE A 107 0.26 -9.67 5.19
CA PHE A 107 -0.14 -10.62 4.16
C PHE A 107 -1.25 -10.04 3.27
N TRP A 108 -2.13 -9.20 3.83
CA TRP A 108 -3.11 -8.46 3.06
C TRP A 108 -2.45 -7.47 2.09
N MET A 109 -1.42 -6.73 2.53
CA MET A 109 -0.65 -5.86 1.65
C MET A 109 0.11 -6.63 0.57
N GLU A 110 0.65 -7.81 0.89
CA GLU A 110 1.26 -8.73 -0.09
C GLU A 110 0.24 -9.07 -1.19
N VAL A 111 -0.94 -9.58 -0.81
CA VAL A 111 -2.01 -9.94 -1.76
C VAL A 111 -2.44 -8.74 -2.62
N LEU A 112 -2.53 -7.55 -2.05
CA LEU A 112 -2.84 -6.34 -2.82
C LEU A 112 -1.73 -5.93 -3.79
N GLY A 113 -0.46 -6.12 -3.43
CA GLY A 113 0.67 -5.90 -4.33
C GLY A 113 0.63 -6.83 -5.54
N ILE A 114 0.34 -8.11 -5.28
CA ILE A 114 0.18 -9.15 -6.31
C ILE A 114 -0.93 -8.76 -7.32
N TRP A 115 -2.09 -8.35 -6.82
CA TRP A 115 -3.21 -7.92 -7.68
C TRP A 115 -3.05 -6.51 -8.28
N SER A 116 -1.94 -5.81 -8.02
CA SER A 116 -1.76 -4.41 -8.40
C SER A 116 -2.92 -3.52 -7.90
N LYS A 117 -3.40 -3.79 -6.68
CA LYS A 117 -4.48 -3.08 -5.96
C LYS A 117 -3.96 -2.40 -4.68
N VAL A 118 -2.68 -1.99 -4.67
CA VAL A 118 -2.05 -1.34 -3.51
C VAL A 118 -2.79 -0.08 -3.02
N ASN A 119 -3.54 0.60 -3.88
CA ASN A 119 -4.39 1.73 -3.50
C ASN A 119 -5.54 1.40 -2.54
N ALA A 120 -5.94 0.13 -2.47
CA ALA A 120 -6.88 -0.34 -1.47
C ALA A 120 -6.29 -0.20 -0.05
N VAL A 121 -4.96 -0.16 0.10
CA VAL A 121 -4.29 0.09 1.39
C VAL A 121 -4.68 1.46 1.94
N SER A 122 -4.39 2.52 1.17
CA SER A 122 -4.64 3.90 1.55
C SER A 122 -6.13 4.17 1.80
N LYS A 123 -7.01 3.64 0.94
CA LYS A 123 -8.45 3.76 1.12
C LYS A 123 -8.93 3.07 2.40
N SER A 124 -8.48 1.84 2.61
CA SER A 124 -8.95 1.04 3.74
C SER A 124 -8.49 1.61 5.05
N MET A 125 -7.23 2.03 5.14
CA MET A 125 -6.72 2.68 6.35
C MET A 125 -7.39 4.02 6.61
N TYR A 126 -7.74 4.79 5.57
CA TYR A 126 -8.56 6.00 5.74
C TYR A 126 -9.91 5.68 6.39
N ASN A 127 -10.65 4.70 5.84
CA ASN A 127 -11.94 4.26 6.39
C ASN A 127 -11.80 3.76 7.84
N THR A 128 -10.76 2.97 8.13
CA THR A 128 -10.47 2.47 9.48
C THR A 128 -10.19 3.62 10.46
N LEU A 129 -9.42 4.64 10.05
CA LEU A 129 -9.16 5.82 10.88
C LEU A 129 -10.45 6.61 11.17
N GLN A 130 -11.29 6.83 10.16
CA GLN A 130 -12.59 7.49 10.36
C GLN A 130 -13.45 6.71 11.35
N TRP A 131 -13.51 5.40 11.21
CA TRP A 131 -14.26 4.53 12.10
C TRP A 131 -13.73 4.54 13.54
N LEU A 132 -12.41 4.41 13.74
CA LEU A 132 -11.78 4.44 15.07
C LEU A 132 -12.03 5.76 15.81
N ARG A 133 -12.03 6.88 15.08
CA ARG A 133 -12.25 8.23 15.61
C ARG A 133 -13.69 8.50 16.06
N ARG A 134 -14.66 7.65 15.67
CA ARG A 134 -16.04 7.72 16.17
C ARG A 134 -16.17 7.21 17.62
N SER A 135 -15.14 6.58 18.17
CA SER A 135 -15.17 6.11 19.56
C SER A 135 -15.32 7.26 20.55
N ARG A 136 -16.35 7.19 21.40
CA ARG A 136 -16.57 8.18 22.48
C ARG A 136 -15.57 8.04 23.64
N ASN A 137 -14.94 6.88 23.79
CA ASN A 137 -13.96 6.62 24.84
C ASN A 137 -12.72 5.95 24.23
N VAL A 138 -11.64 6.71 24.14
CA VAL A 138 -10.41 6.28 23.46
C VAL A 138 -9.58 5.39 24.39
N GLY A 139 -9.98 4.12 24.49
CA GLY A 139 -9.21 3.09 25.19
C GLY A 139 -7.84 2.85 24.54
N LYS A 140 -6.92 2.23 25.30
CA LYS A 140 -5.54 1.95 24.85
C LYS A 140 -5.49 1.19 23.52
N ALA A 141 -6.36 0.19 23.33
CA ALA A 141 -6.43 -0.59 22.09
C ALA A 141 -6.77 0.27 20.88
N THR A 142 -7.74 1.18 21.01
CA THR A 142 -8.15 2.10 19.93
C THR A 142 -7.00 3.01 19.52
N ARG A 143 -6.22 3.55 20.48
CA ARG A 143 -5.05 4.39 20.17
C ARG A 143 -3.96 3.63 19.41
N ILE A 144 -3.67 2.41 19.84
CA ILE A 144 -2.69 1.53 19.17
C ILE A 144 -3.12 1.29 17.72
N LEU A 145 -4.40 0.97 17.49
CA LEU A 145 -4.93 0.75 16.15
C LEU A 145 -4.99 2.02 15.31
N GLU A 146 -5.25 3.18 15.90
CA GLU A 146 -5.22 4.46 15.18
C GLU A 146 -3.81 4.80 14.72
N THR A 147 -2.80 4.66 15.59
CA THR A 147 -1.39 4.82 15.22
C THR A 147 -1.02 3.84 14.11
N LEU A 148 -1.34 2.56 14.28
CA LEU A 148 -0.99 1.52 13.31
C LEU A 148 -1.65 1.74 11.95
N ALA A 149 -2.94 2.10 11.91
CA ALA A 149 -3.63 2.43 10.66
C ALA A 149 -3.01 3.66 9.96
N GLY A 150 -2.59 4.67 10.73
CA GLY A 150 -1.86 5.82 10.20
C GLY A 150 -0.50 5.45 9.61
N GLU A 151 0.24 4.53 10.25
CA GLU A 151 1.51 4.03 9.76
C GLU A 151 1.37 3.15 8.52
N ILE A 152 0.37 2.26 8.48
CA ILE A 152 0.10 1.41 7.31
C ILE A 152 -0.33 2.27 6.12
N LYS A 153 -1.10 3.33 6.35
CA LYS A 153 -1.42 4.30 5.29
C LYS A 153 -0.14 4.91 4.71
N LYS A 154 0.76 5.41 5.56
CA LYS A 154 2.07 5.95 5.13
C LYS A 154 2.93 4.90 4.43
N PHE A 155 2.90 3.67 4.92
CA PHE A 155 3.60 2.55 4.31
C PHE A 155 3.12 2.33 2.87
N GLY A 156 1.80 2.30 2.65
CA GLY A 156 1.21 2.20 1.31
C GLY A 156 1.71 3.31 0.37
N HIS A 157 1.78 4.55 0.85
CA HIS A 157 2.27 5.68 0.07
C HIS A 157 3.75 5.59 -0.31
N ILE A 158 4.61 5.16 0.61
CA ILE A 158 6.07 5.13 0.39
C ILE A 158 6.47 3.86 -0.37
N PHE A 159 5.95 2.71 0.05
CA PHE A 159 6.37 1.39 -0.40
C PHE A 159 5.42 0.79 -1.46
N GLY A 160 4.37 1.52 -1.87
CA GLY A 160 3.36 1.05 -2.82
C GLY A 160 3.93 0.59 -4.15
N ARG A 161 4.93 1.32 -4.68
CA ARG A 161 5.65 0.91 -5.88
C ARG A 161 6.38 -0.42 -5.71
N MET A 162 7.14 -0.56 -4.62
CA MET A 162 7.84 -1.81 -4.31
C MET A 162 6.87 -2.98 -4.24
N MET A 163 5.75 -2.84 -3.54
CA MET A 163 4.75 -3.90 -3.43
C MET A 163 4.16 -4.29 -4.79
N THR A 164 3.94 -3.32 -5.67
CA THR A 164 3.42 -3.58 -7.03
C THR A 164 4.45 -4.30 -7.91
N GLU A 165 5.74 -3.96 -7.75
CA GLU A 165 6.82 -4.48 -8.58
C GLU A 165 7.36 -5.83 -8.07
N SER A 166 7.52 -6.02 -6.75
CA SER A 166 7.97 -7.27 -6.11
C SER A 166 7.47 -7.36 -4.66
N THR A 167 6.43 -8.16 -4.40
CA THR A 167 5.85 -8.30 -3.05
C THR A 167 6.71 -9.02 -2.02
N PRO A 168 7.62 -9.95 -2.35
CA PRO A 168 8.54 -10.52 -1.35
C PRO A 168 9.38 -9.46 -0.63
N HIS A 169 9.65 -8.34 -1.30
CA HIS A 169 10.38 -7.21 -0.73
C HIS A 169 9.61 -6.46 0.36
N LEU A 170 8.32 -6.76 0.58
CA LEU A 170 7.58 -6.35 1.77
C LEU A 170 8.31 -6.79 3.06
N TYR A 171 8.83 -8.02 3.04
CA TYR A 171 9.46 -8.67 4.19
C TYR A 171 10.94 -8.33 4.31
N ILE A 172 11.64 -8.17 3.19
CA ILE A 172 13.10 -7.99 3.14
C ILE A 172 13.48 -6.50 3.14
N SER A 173 12.72 -5.66 2.44
CA SER A 173 12.98 -4.22 2.33
C SER A 173 11.97 -3.41 3.15
N GLY A 174 10.68 -3.66 2.96
CA GLY A 174 9.60 -2.89 3.58
C GLY A 174 9.75 -2.79 5.10
N ILE A 175 9.77 -3.92 5.80
CA ILE A 175 9.94 -3.95 7.27
C ILE A 175 11.28 -3.36 7.70
N THR A 176 12.35 -3.68 6.97
CA THR A 176 13.71 -3.25 7.31
C THR A 176 13.83 -1.74 7.28
N PHE A 177 13.33 -1.07 6.25
CA PHE A 177 13.43 0.38 6.08
C PHE A 177 12.38 1.19 6.87
N LEU A 178 11.51 0.53 7.64
CA LEU A 178 10.59 1.23 8.54
C LEU A 178 11.33 1.93 9.68
N PRO A 179 10.88 3.11 10.13
CA PRO A 179 11.51 3.80 11.24
C PRO A 179 11.58 2.97 12.52
N THR A 180 12.65 3.12 13.33
CA THR A 180 12.77 2.41 14.62
C THR A 180 11.66 2.72 15.62
N THR A 181 11.06 3.91 15.51
CA THR A 181 9.92 4.32 16.34
C THR A 181 8.59 3.79 15.82
N SER A 182 8.57 3.19 14.62
CA SER A 182 7.36 2.68 14.01
C SER A 182 6.81 1.51 14.81
N LEU A 183 5.54 1.62 15.18
CA LEU A 183 4.80 0.53 15.80
C LEU A 183 4.64 -0.64 14.82
N LEU A 184 4.46 -0.35 13.53
CA LEU A 184 4.41 -1.35 12.47
C LEU A 184 5.70 -2.18 12.45
N GLN A 185 6.86 -1.52 12.51
CA GLN A 185 8.17 -2.19 12.59
C GLN A 185 8.25 -3.09 13.83
N GLN A 186 7.92 -2.54 15.01
CA GLN A 186 8.04 -3.26 16.29
C GLN A 186 7.15 -4.50 16.38
N ILE A 187 6.02 -4.51 15.66
CA ILE A 187 5.09 -5.64 15.59
C ILE A 187 5.62 -6.71 14.64
N PHE A 188 5.96 -6.33 13.41
CA PHE A 188 6.23 -7.29 12.34
C PHE A 188 7.66 -7.79 12.31
N VAL A 189 8.65 -7.02 12.77
CA VAL A 189 10.05 -7.48 12.83
C VAL A 189 10.21 -8.73 13.70
N LYS A 190 9.35 -8.89 14.72
CA LYS A 190 9.34 -10.04 15.63
C LYS A 190 8.74 -11.31 15.04
N GLN A 191 8.09 -11.21 13.88
CA GLN A 191 7.48 -12.35 13.21
C GLN A 191 8.48 -13.11 12.33
N PHE A 192 9.69 -12.58 12.14
CA PHE A 192 10.73 -13.17 11.29
C PHE A 192 11.94 -13.56 12.14
N GLU A 193 12.50 -14.74 11.89
CA GLU A 193 13.57 -15.32 12.73
C GLU A 193 14.91 -14.57 12.62
N SER A 194 15.19 -13.96 11.46
CA SER A 194 16.44 -13.22 11.20
C SER A 194 16.17 -11.95 10.39
N PRO A 195 15.61 -10.89 11.03
CA PRO A 195 15.34 -9.64 10.34
C PRO A 195 16.64 -8.93 9.98
N ALA A 196 16.71 -8.37 8.78
CA ALA A 196 17.84 -7.52 8.40
C ALA A 196 17.91 -6.30 9.32
N ASN A 197 19.10 -6.03 9.87
CA ASN A 197 19.34 -4.99 10.86
C ASN A 197 20.28 -3.92 10.32
N PHE A 198 20.08 -2.68 10.78
CA PHE A 198 20.97 -1.56 10.50
C PHE A 198 22.11 -1.51 11.52
N LEU A 199 23.35 -1.46 11.02
CA LEU A 199 24.52 -1.19 11.87
C LEU A 199 24.66 0.32 12.19
N GLN A 200 24.31 1.19 11.24
CA GLN A 200 24.36 2.64 11.40
C GLN A 200 23.35 3.35 10.50
N GLY A 201 22.85 4.53 10.89
CA GLY A 201 22.01 5.38 10.03
C GLY A 201 20.53 5.02 9.99
N HIS A 202 20.06 4.10 10.83
CA HIS A 202 18.64 3.74 10.87
C HIS A 202 17.78 4.95 11.30
N ARG A 203 16.81 5.33 10.46
CA ARG A 203 15.97 6.49 10.75
C ARG A 203 15.02 6.21 11.90
N ALA A 204 14.89 7.21 12.78
CA ALA A 204 13.89 7.21 13.84
C ALA A 204 12.53 7.73 13.36
N ILE A 205 12.45 8.35 12.17
CA ILE A 205 11.24 8.97 11.63
C ILE A 205 11.01 8.56 10.17
N TRP A 206 9.75 8.62 9.73
CA TRP A 206 9.34 8.35 8.36
C TRP A 206 10.04 9.31 7.36
N PRO A 207 10.35 8.86 6.12
CA PRO A 207 10.86 9.76 5.08
C PRO A 207 9.84 10.86 4.78
N ALA A 208 10.33 12.01 4.31
CA ALA A 208 9.49 12.94 3.58
C ALA A 208 9.02 12.26 2.30
N LEU A 209 7.75 12.39 1.95
CA LEU A 209 7.14 11.75 0.79
C LEU A 209 7.55 12.53 -0.47
N GLU A 210 8.36 11.96 -1.36
CA GLU A 210 8.69 12.56 -2.67
C GLU A 210 8.34 11.58 -3.80
N VAL A 211 7.03 11.49 -4.11
CA VAL A 211 6.58 10.79 -5.32
C VAL A 211 6.72 11.73 -6.52
N SER A 212 7.68 11.46 -7.41
CA SER A 212 7.85 12.17 -8.67
C SER A 212 6.95 11.57 -9.77
N LEU A 213 5.95 12.34 -10.20
CA LEU A 213 4.98 11.95 -11.24
C LEU A 213 5.45 12.48 -12.60
N SER A 214 5.84 11.59 -13.50
CA SER A 214 6.38 11.95 -14.82
C SER A 214 5.46 11.49 -15.96
N GLY A 215 5.22 12.37 -16.94
CA GLY A 215 4.45 12.03 -18.14
C GLY A 215 3.79 13.21 -18.85
N HIS A 216 3.60 14.35 -18.18
CA HIS A 216 3.23 15.58 -18.88
C HIS A 216 4.35 16.01 -19.83
N LYS A 217 3.96 16.54 -21.00
CA LYS A 217 4.88 16.98 -22.05
C LYS A 217 5.23 18.46 -21.95
N ASP A 218 4.59 19.17 -21.04
CA ASP A 218 4.76 20.60 -20.80
C ASP A 218 4.48 20.91 -19.31
N GLU A 219 4.61 22.18 -18.92
CA GLU A 219 4.47 22.67 -17.55
C GLU A 219 3.15 22.19 -16.92
N VAL A 220 3.24 21.66 -15.70
CA VAL A 220 2.08 21.30 -14.90
C VAL A 220 1.55 22.57 -14.25
N THR A 221 0.31 22.93 -14.59
CA THR A 221 -0.33 24.19 -14.20
C THR A 221 -1.22 24.02 -12.98
N SER A 222 -1.69 22.81 -12.69
CA SER A 222 -2.54 22.54 -11.54
C SER A 222 -2.47 21.08 -11.06
N VAL A 223 -2.72 20.85 -9.77
CA VAL A 223 -2.74 19.52 -9.16
C VAL A 223 -3.81 19.43 -8.06
N ALA A 224 -4.38 18.24 -7.85
CA ALA A 224 -5.35 17.96 -6.79
C ALA A 224 -5.24 16.52 -6.26
N PHE A 225 -5.44 16.32 -4.96
CA PHE A 225 -5.55 14.98 -4.35
C PHE A 225 -7.00 14.56 -4.19
N SER A 226 -7.29 13.26 -4.31
CA SER A 226 -8.58 12.71 -3.85
C SER A 226 -8.69 12.79 -2.32
N PRO A 227 -9.90 12.90 -1.75
CA PRO A 227 -10.08 13.00 -0.30
C PRO A 227 -9.49 11.84 0.52
N ASP A 228 -9.42 10.65 -0.07
CA ASP A 228 -8.78 9.47 0.54
C ASP A 228 -7.26 9.41 0.33
N GLY A 229 -6.72 10.24 -0.57
CA GLY A 229 -5.30 10.31 -0.93
C GLY A 229 -4.85 9.16 -1.82
N THR A 230 -5.76 8.48 -2.52
CA THR A 230 -5.46 7.35 -3.43
C THR A 230 -5.24 7.78 -4.88
N ARG A 231 -5.65 9.00 -5.23
CA ARG A 231 -5.51 9.56 -6.59
C ARG A 231 -4.95 10.95 -6.54
N ILE A 232 -4.18 11.28 -7.57
CA ILE A 232 -3.73 12.64 -7.86
C ILE A 232 -4.23 12.99 -9.26
N VAL A 233 -4.76 14.20 -9.45
CA VAL A 233 -5.14 14.73 -10.76
C VAL A 233 -4.23 15.91 -11.06
N SER A 234 -3.64 15.96 -12.26
CA SER A 234 -2.83 17.08 -12.72
C SER A 234 -3.31 17.61 -14.06
N GLY A 235 -3.34 18.94 -14.20
CA GLY A 235 -3.54 19.65 -15.46
C GLY A 235 -2.23 20.27 -15.95
N SER A 236 -2.06 20.38 -17.27
CA SER A 236 -0.82 20.89 -17.87
C SER A 236 -1.11 21.78 -19.08
N LYS A 237 -0.11 22.60 -19.45
CA LYS A 237 -0.04 23.33 -20.72
C LYS A 237 -0.02 22.42 -21.95
N ASP A 238 0.27 21.12 -21.76
CA ASP A 238 0.17 20.11 -22.82
C ASP A 238 -1.28 19.78 -23.22
N LYS A 239 -2.26 20.54 -22.69
CA LYS A 239 -3.70 20.45 -22.93
C LYS A 239 -4.31 19.12 -22.47
N SER A 240 -3.60 18.40 -21.61
CA SER A 240 -4.07 17.14 -21.03
C SER A 240 -4.30 17.25 -19.54
N VAL A 241 -5.24 16.42 -19.07
CA VAL A 241 -5.41 16.10 -17.65
C VAL A 241 -4.96 14.66 -17.44
N ARG A 242 -4.11 14.44 -16.44
CA ARG A 242 -3.66 13.09 -16.05
C ARG A 242 -4.17 12.76 -14.65
N ILE A 243 -4.50 11.48 -14.47
CA ILE A 243 -4.84 10.91 -13.17
C ILE A 243 -3.70 9.96 -12.81
N TRP A 244 -3.27 10.00 -11.57
CA TRP A 244 -2.20 9.17 -11.04
C TRP A 244 -2.71 8.39 -9.85
N ASP A 245 -2.15 7.20 -9.68
CA ASP A 245 -2.29 6.41 -8.47
C ASP A 245 -1.26 6.93 -7.47
N ALA A 246 -1.74 7.41 -6.32
CA ALA A 246 -0.91 8.14 -5.36
C ALA A 246 0.12 7.24 -4.63
N ASP A 247 -0.13 5.93 -4.57
CA ASP A 247 0.70 4.96 -3.86
C ASP A 247 1.79 4.37 -4.78
N SER A 248 1.47 4.13 -6.05
CA SER A 248 2.43 3.60 -7.03
C SER A 248 3.13 4.68 -7.85
N GLY A 249 2.60 5.92 -7.85
CA GLY A 249 3.05 7.01 -8.73
C GLY A 249 2.77 6.78 -10.21
N THR A 250 1.98 5.75 -10.56
CA THR A 250 1.69 5.37 -11.94
C THR A 250 0.50 6.13 -12.51
N ALA A 251 0.49 6.38 -13.82
CA ALA A 251 -0.64 7.01 -14.49
C ALA A 251 -1.83 6.04 -14.57
N VAL A 252 -3.00 6.51 -14.14
CA VAL A 252 -4.27 5.77 -14.23
C VAL A 252 -4.94 6.10 -15.56
N GLY A 253 -4.84 5.17 -16.51
CA GLY A 253 -5.46 5.29 -17.82
C GLY A 253 -4.71 6.22 -18.78
N LYS A 254 -5.37 6.58 -19.89
CA LYS A 254 -4.83 7.51 -20.89
C LYS A 254 -5.03 8.96 -20.44
N PRO A 255 -4.17 9.91 -20.87
CA PRO A 255 -4.41 11.32 -20.65
C PRO A 255 -5.78 11.71 -21.18
N LEU A 256 -6.55 12.45 -20.37
CA LEU A 256 -7.81 13.02 -20.79
C LEU A 256 -7.49 14.21 -21.69
N GLN A 257 -7.90 14.09 -22.95
CA GLN A 257 -7.65 15.06 -24.02
C GLN A 257 -8.97 15.60 -24.56
N GLY A 258 -8.97 16.84 -25.02
CA GLY A 258 -10.18 17.53 -25.50
C GLY A 258 -10.23 19.01 -25.16
N HIS A 259 -9.37 19.47 -24.25
CA HIS A 259 -9.18 20.89 -24.01
C HIS A 259 -8.47 21.53 -25.22
N THR A 260 -9.01 22.65 -25.70
CA THR A 260 -8.44 23.40 -26.83
C THR A 260 -7.28 24.30 -26.41
N ASP A 261 -7.09 24.51 -25.10
CA ASP A 261 -6.13 25.41 -24.50
C ASP A 261 -5.54 24.85 -23.18
N GLU A 262 -4.60 25.58 -22.56
CA GLU A 262 -3.94 25.22 -21.30
C GLU A 262 -4.95 24.93 -20.17
N VAL A 263 -4.70 23.89 -19.37
CA VAL A 263 -5.58 23.55 -18.25
C VAL A 263 -5.12 24.29 -17.00
N THR A 264 -5.63 25.49 -16.75
CA THR A 264 -5.13 26.38 -15.69
C THR A 264 -5.67 26.10 -14.29
N SER A 265 -6.63 25.19 -14.12
CA SER A 265 -7.20 24.89 -12.79
C SER A 265 -7.75 23.46 -12.66
N THR A 266 -7.35 22.78 -11.60
CA THR A 266 -7.95 21.54 -11.07
C THR A 266 -8.11 21.72 -9.56
N ALA A 267 -9.28 21.40 -8.99
CA ALA A 267 -9.56 21.71 -7.58
C ALA A 267 -9.27 20.52 -6.64
N SER A 268 -8.31 20.73 -5.71
CA SER A 268 -8.21 20.29 -4.28
C SER A 268 -6.72 20.13 -3.85
N HIS A 269 -6.04 21.25 -3.52
CA HIS A 269 -4.84 21.53 -2.66
C HIS A 269 -3.72 20.43 -2.51
N ILE A 270 -2.38 20.60 -2.65
CA ILE A 270 -1.33 21.67 -2.78
C ILE A 270 -0.11 21.11 -3.60
N ILE A 271 0.80 22.03 -4.00
CA ILE A 271 2.04 22.04 -4.82
C ILE A 271 3.34 21.47 -4.15
N PHE A 272 4.31 21.00 -4.97
CA PHE A 272 5.75 20.84 -4.61
C PHE A 272 6.71 21.43 -5.67
N HIS A 273 7.88 21.91 -5.24
CA HIS A 273 9.06 22.24 -6.05
C HIS A 273 10.16 21.19 -5.81
N PRO A 274 10.93 20.75 -6.84
CA PRO A 274 12.10 19.91 -6.63
C PRO A 274 13.39 20.75 -6.56
N PRO A 275 14.43 20.32 -5.82
CA PRO A 275 15.80 20.65 -6.17
C PRO A 275 16.35 19.63 -7.17
N THR A 276 16.93 20.15 -8.23
CA THR A 276 17.76 19.42 -9.19
C THR A 276 19.15 19.18 -8.62
N SER A 277 19.45 17.94 -8.22
CA SER A 277 20.78 17.34 -8.36
C SER A 277 20.72 15.87 -7.99
N THR A 278 20.98 15.00 -8.97
CA THR A 278 21.29 13.59 -8.77
C THR A 278 22.63 13.47 -8.02
N PRO A 279 22.73 12.74 -6.89
CA PRO A 279 24.03 12.33 -6.41
C PRO A 279 24.48 11.10 -7.22
N SER A 280 25.52 11.27 -8.03
CA SER A 280 26.21 10.22 -8.76
C SER A 280 27.21 9.47 -7.87
N ALA A 281 26.82 9.03 -6.66
CA ALA A 281 27.78 8.55 -5.65
C ALA A 281 27.61 7.08 -5.22
N ILE A 282 26.61 6.35 -5.73
CA ILE A 282 26.36 4.96 -5.29
C ILE A 282 27.07 3.94 -6.18
N SER A 283 27.39 4.28 -7.43
CA SER A 283 28.23 3.46 -8.31
C SER A 283 29.63 3.19 -7.74
N ASP A 284 30.10 4.08 -6.86
CA ASP A 284 31.47 4.03 -6.32
C ASP A 284 31.56 3.20 -5.03
N LEU A 285 30.44 2.97 -4.33
CA LEU A 285 30.36 2.19 -3.08
C LEU A 285 30.15 0.68 -3.32
N PHE A 286 29.50 0.33 -4.43
CA PHE A 286 29.30 -1.05 -4.86
C PHE A 286 29.51 -1.13 -6.39
N PRO A 287 30.75 -1.29 -6.88
CA PRO A 287 31.03 -1.35 -8.33
C PRO A 287 30.35 -2.54 -9.05
N MET A 288 29.65 -3.40 -8.31
CA MET A 288 28.91 -4.57 -8.81
C MET A 288 27.39 -4.43 -8.71
N LEU A 289 26.83 -3.33 -8.18
CA LEU A 289 25.38 -3.15 -8.03
C LEU A 289 24.92 -1.82 -8.64
N GLU A 290 23.77 -1.82 -9.29
CA GLU A 290 23.17 -0.64 -9.90
C GLU A 290 21.99 -0.15 -9.04
N LEU A 291 22.08 1.06 -8.50
CA LEU A 291 20.92 1.72 -7.91
C LEU A 291 20.15 2.50 -8.97
N ARG A 292 18.94 2.06 -9.24
CA ARG A 292 18.01 2.72 -10.16
C ARG A 292 17.27 3.86 -9.48
N GLN A 293 16.88 4.87 -10.26
CA GLN A 293 16.13 6.03 -9.77
C GLN A 293 14.81 5.68 -9.07
N ASN A 294 14.23 4.52 -9.37
CA ASN A 294 13.00 4.02 -8.75
C ASN A 294 13.22 3.31 -7.41
N GLY A 295 14.44 3.34 -6.86
CA GLY A 295 14.78 2.78 -5.55
C GLY A 295 15.33 1.36 -5.59
N TRP A 296 15.30 0.68 -6.73
CA TRP A 296 15.82 -0.69 -6.84
C TRP A 296 17.34 -0.71 -6.89
N LEU A 297 17.93 -1.44 -5.96
CA LEU A 297 19.31 -1.91 -6.05
C LEU A 297 19.29 -3.28 -6.75
N VAL A 298 19.92 -3.36 -7.91
CA VAL A 298 19.91 -4.57 -8.75
C VAL A 298 21.32 -5.07 -9.04
N ASP A 299 21.44 -6.37 -9.27
CA ASP A 299 22.62 -6.95 -9.90
C ASP A 299 22.60 -6.65 -11.41
N PRO A 300 23.54 -5.86 -11.94
CA PRO A 300 23.57 -5.49 -13.35
C PRO A 300 23.89 -6.66 -14.29
N THR A 301 24.43 -7.77 -13.78
CA THR A 301 24.81 -8.93 -14.59
C THR A 301 23.61 -9.78 -15.01
N ASN A 302 22.59 -9.88 -14.16
CA ASN A 302 21.43 -10.74 -14.36
C ASN A 302 20.08 -10.03 -14.13
N GLY A 303 20.09 -8.77 -13.65
CA GLY A 303 18.90 -7.97 -13.39
C GLY A 303 18.18 -8.30 -12.08
N SER A 304 18.76 -9.12 -11.21
CA SER A 304 18.14 -9.57 -9.96
C SER A 304 17.88 -8.41 -9.01
N LEU A 305 16.69 -8.42 -8.40
CA LEU A 305 16.29 -7.48 -7.37
C LEU A 305 16.97 -7.85 -6.04
N ILE A 306 17.83 -6.98 -5.51
CA ILE A 306 18.56 -7.23 -4.26
C ILE A 306 17.85 -6.57 -3.09
N LEU A 307 17.57 -5.27 -3.21
CA LEU A 307 16.82 -4.51 -2.23
C LEU A 307 16.06 -3.40 -2.93
N TRP A 308 14.93 -3.04 -2.35
CA TRP A 308 14.28 -1.77 -2.64
C TRP A 308 14.54 -0.77 -1.53
N ILE A 309 15.10 0.37 -1.89
CA ILE A 309 15.38 1.47 -0.98
C ILE A 309 14.43 2.60 -1.35
N PRO A 310 13.66 3.16 -0.39
CA PRO A 310 12.89 4.37 -0.64
C PRO A 310 13.76 5.43 -1.32
N PRO A 311 13.38 5.97 -2.49
CA PRO A 311 14.18 6.98 -3.19
C PRO A 311 14.61 8.15 -2.30
N GLU A 312 13.79 8.50 -1.30
CA GLU A 312 14.05 9.58 -0.34
C GLU A 312 15.10 9.24 0.71
N TYR A 313 15.52 7.97 0.77
CA TYR A 313 16.67 7.52 1.54
C TYR A 313 17.96 7.53 0.69
N CYS A 314 17.85 7.48 -0.64
CA CYS A 314 19.00 7.39 -1.55
C CYS A 314 19.91 8.64 -1.53
N SER A 315 19.35 9.83 -1.31
CA SER A 315 20.14 11.06 -1.18
C SER A 315 21.08 11.05 0.04
N ILE A 316 20.75 10.28 1.08
CA ILE A 316 21.53 10.18 2.32
C ILE A 316 22.57 9.06 2.24
N LEU A 317 22.30 8.02 1.44
CA LEU A 317 23.28 6.97 1.10
C LEU A 317 24.53 7.54 0.41
N SER A 318 24.44 8.75 -0.13
CA SER A 318 25.54 9.46 -0.80
C SER A 318 26.48 10.18 0.19
N ILE A 319 26.24 10.05 1.50
CA ILE A 319 27.05 10.68 2.57
C ILE A 319 27.87 9.57 3.27
N PRO A 320 29.21 9.53 3.13
CA PRO A 320 30.06 8.57 3.84
C PRO A 320 29.99 8.76 5.38
N PRO A 321 30.12 7.70 6.22
CA PRO A 321 30.32 6.28 5.93
C PRO A 321 29.10 5.44 6.34
N LEU A 322 28.30 4.97 5.38
CA LEU A 322 27.23 3.99 5.66
C LEU A 322 27.69 2.61 5.16
N CYS A 323 28.22 1.80 6.08
CA CYS A 323 28.54 0.39 5.81
C CYS A 323 27.27 -0.45 5.97
N TRP A 324 26.80 -1.05 4.87
CA TRP A 324 25.73 -2.05 4.89
C TRP A 324 26.34 -3.44 5.01
N VAL A 325 25.76 -4.27 5.88
CA VAL A 325 25.91 -5.73 5.80
C VAL A 325 24.50 -6.29 5.74
N ILE A 326 24.06 -6.69 4.55
CA ILE A 326 22.89 -7.54 4.36
C ILE A 326 23.44 -8.95 4.43
N SER A 327 23.35 -9.61 5.58
CA SER A 327 23.67 -11.04 5.65
C SER A 327 22.49 -11.81 5.10
N GLN A 328 22.72 -12.57 4.02
CA GLN A 328 21.79 -13.57 3.55
C GLN A 328 22.48 -14.92 3.66
N GLU A 329 22.07 -15.73 4.64
CA GLU A 329 22.06 -17.18 4.48
C GLU A 329 20.59 -17.58 4.53
N TYR A 330 19.99 -17.73 3.34
CA TYR A 330 18.72 -18.41 3.19
C TYR A 330 19.05 -19.88 2.93
N ASP A 331 18.89 -20.71 3.95
CA ASP A 331 18.91 -22.17 3.80
C ASP A 331 17.46 -22.62 3.53
N PRO A 332 17.14 -23.17 2.35
CA PRO A 332 15.80 -23.66 2.03
C PRO A 332 15.43 -24.98 2.75
N ALA A 333 16.21 -25.45 3.71
CA ALA A 333 16.03 -26.75 4.36
C ALA A 333 15.48 -26.75 5.81
N ILE A 334 14.86 -25.68 6.31
CA ILE A 334 14.27 -25.65 7.67
C ILE A 334 12.83 -25.13 7.67
#